data_AF-A0A1G5CBF3-F1
#
_entry.id   AF-A0A1G5CBF3-F1
#
_cell.length_a   1.000
_cell.length_b   1.000
_cell.length_c   1.000
_cell.angle_alpha   90.00
_cell.angle_beta   90.00
_cell.angle_gamma   90.00
#
_symmetry.space_group_name_H-M   'P 1'
#
loop_
_entity.id
_entity.type
_entity.pdbx_description
1 polymer ?
#
loop_
_entity_poly.entity_id
_entity_poly.type
_entity_poly.pdbx_seq_one_letter_code
_entity_poly.pdbx_strand_id
1 'polypeptide(L)'
;MALVKDYGAKVLTYPNFQVDFKIPDNCNYVQTLVSKTYNITVQLNPGCNKPSAVYMACSLQLNAIDDCLDVDFVQILNGITTTKPKIKIVNT
;
A
#
# COMPACT_ATOMS: atom_id res chain seq x y z
N MET A 1 -13.13 9.41 -0.25
CA MET A 1 -12.96 8.45 0.87
C MET A 1 -11.70 7.65 0.60
N ALA A 2 -10.82 7.46 1.59
CA ALA A 2 -9.60 6.67 1.42
C ALA A 2 -9.88 5.17 1.70
N LEU A 3 -9.43 4.30 0.80
CA LEU A 3 -9.38 2.85 0.93
C LEU A 3 -8.27 2.37 1.86
N VAL A 4 -7.19 3.13 2.02
CA VAL A 4 -6.05 2.76 2.87
C VAL A 4 -6.11 3.47 4.21
N LYS A 5 -5.96 2.72 5.30
CA LYS A 5 -5.89 3.21 6.68
C LYS A 5 -4.74 2.54 7.43
N ASP A 6 -4.41 3.09 8.61
CA ASP A 6 -3.46 2.53 9.59
C ASP A 6 -2.19 1.98 8.92
N TYR A 7 -1.59 2.78 8.05
CA TYR A 7 -0.44 2.41 7.24
C TYR A 7 0.86 2.82 7.93
N GLY A 8 1.91 2.03 7.74
CA GLY A 8 3.23 2.31 8.24
C GLY A 8 4.25 1.33 7.70
N ALA A 9 5.52 1.63 7.91
CA ALA A 9 6.60 0.71 7.63
C ALA A 9 7.63 0.74 8.75
N LYS A 10 8.29 -0.39 8.96
CA LYS A 10 9.38 -0.55 9.92
C LYS A 10 10.49 -1.40 9.32
N VAL A 11 11.73 -1.12 9.72
CA VAL A 11 12.89 -1.94 9.36
C VAL A 11 12.77 -3.27 10.11
N LEU A 12 12.82 -4.39 9.41
CA LEU A 12 12.98 -5.71 10.04
C LEU A 12 14.47 -5.99 10.23
N THR A 13 15.21 -5.95 9.13
CA THR A 13 16.66 -6.10 9.07
C THR A 13 17.08 -5.55 7.73
N TYR A 14 17.96 -4.55 7.68
CA TYR A 14 18.37 -3.94 6.42
C TYR A 14 18.91 -4.99 5.42
N PRO A 15 18.47 -5.00 4.15
CA PRO A 15 17.61 -4.02 3.45
C PRO A 15 16.10 -4.30 3.49
N ASN A 16 15.61 -5.18 4.37
CA ASN A 16 14.22 -5.62 4.42
C ASN A 16 13.36 -4.77 5.37
N PHE A 17 12.18 -4.39 4.89
CA PHE A 17 11.17 -3.62 5.60
C PHE A 17 9.86 -4.39 5.64
N GLN A 18 9.12 -4.24 6.74
CA GLN A 18 7.71 -4.63 6.82
C GLN A 18 6.86 -3.40 6.57
N VAL A 19 5.91 -3.49 5.64
CA VAL A 19 4.88 -2.49 5.38
C VAL A 19 3.55 -3.06 5.83
N ASP A 20 2.96 -2.43 6.84
CA ASP A 20 1.66 -2.79 7.40
C ASP A 20 0.63 -1.73 7.00
N PHE A 21 -0.58 -2.15 6.62
CA PHE A 21 -1.69 -1.26 6.26
C PHE A 21 -3.03 -1.97 6.41
N LYS A 22 -4.13 -1.21 6.37
CA LYS A 22 -5.49 -1.76 6.37
C LYS A 22 -6.28 -1.31 5.16
N ILE A 23 -7.07 -2.23 4.61
CA ILE A 23 -8.03 -1.99 3.52
C ILE A 23 -9.41 -2.55 3.89
N PRO A 24 -10.50 -2.07 3.28
CA PRO A 24 -11.81 -2.70 3.40
C PRO A 24 -11.75 -4.18 3.04
N ASP A 25 -12.48 -5.03 3.76
CA ASP A 25 -12.50 -6.49 3.55
C ASP A 25 -13.01 -6.93 2.17
N ASN A 26 -13.70 -6.03 1.46
CA ASN A 26 -14.16 -6.22 0.08
C ASN A 26 -13.29 -5.52 -0.97
N CYS A 27 -12.08 -5.09 -0.58
CA CYS A 27 -11.03 -4.66 -1.49
C CYS A 27 -9.96 -5.74 -1.65
N ASN A 28 -9.18 -5.63 -2.71
CA ASN A 28 -7.92 -6.34 -2.87
C ASN A 28 -6.78 -5.34 -3.09
N TYR A 29 -5.56 -5.86 -3.03
CA TYR A 29 -4.39 -5.08 -3.39
C TYR A 29 -3.42 -5.88 -4.26
N VAL A 30 -2.65 -5.16 -5.07
CA VAL A 30 -1.56 -5.70 -5.88
C VAL A 30 -0.33 -4.83 -5.68
N GLN A 31 0.83 -5.45 -5.46
CA GLN A 31 2.11 -4.75 -5.39
C GLN A 31 2.83 -4.85 -6.73
N THR A 32 3.32 -3.72 -7.22
CA THR A 32 4.23 -3.63 -8.37
C THR A 32 5.43 -2.75 -8.05
N LEU A 33 6.49 -2.81 -8.84
CA LEU A 33 7.67 -1.97 -8.70
C LEU A 33 7.85 -1.18 -9.99
N VAL A 34 7.83 0.14 -9.91
CA VAL A 34 7.94 1.04 -11.07
C VAL A 34 8.96 2.13 -10.72
N SER A 35 10.01 2.24 -11.53
CA SER A 35 11.03 3.30 -11.37
C SER A 35 11.56 3.45 -9.94
N LYS A 36 11.84 2.31 -9.27
CA LYS A 36 12.34 2.22 -7.88
C LYS A 36 11.32 2.55 -6.78
N THR A 37 10.05 2.77 -7.12
CA THR A 37 8.95 2.96 -6.18
C THR A 37 8.01 1.76 -6.19
N TYR A 38 7.74 1.20 -5.02
CA TYR A 38 6.71 0.20 -4.86
C TYR A 38 5.33 0.83 -4.96
N ASN A 39 4.51 0.38 -5.90
CA ASN A 39 3.12 0.78 -5.99
C ASN A 39 2.25 -0.31 -5.37
N ILE A 40 1.52 0.02 -4.30
CA ILE A 40 0.50 -0.84 -3.71
C ILE A 40 -0.84 -0.33 -4.20
N THR A 41 -1.37 -0.98 -5.24
CA THR A 41 -2.65 -0.62 -5.84
C THR A 41 -3.77 -1.30 -5.07
N VAL A 42 -4.70 -0.53 -4.51
CA VAL A 42 -5.87 -1.00 -3.76
C VAL A 42 -7.14 -0.65 -4.52
N GLN A 43 -8.01 -1.64 -4.73
CA GLN A 43 -9.28 -1.46 -5.44
C GLN A 43 -10.37 -2.40 -4.91
N LEU A 44 -11.63 -2.10 -5.26
CA LEU A 44 -12.75 -2.96 -4.94
C LEU A 44 -12.65 -4.32 -5.66
N ASN A 45 -13.11 -5.37 -4.98
CA ASN A 45 -13.30 -6.66 -5.63
C ASN A 45 -14.38 -6.56 -6.73
N PRO A 46 -14.29 -7.39 -7.78
CA PRO A 46 -15.30 -7.42 -8.83
C PRO A 46 -16.72 -7.56 -8.27
N GLY A 47 -17.65 -6.75 -8.77
CA GLY A 47 -19.05 -6.73 -8.33
C GLY A 47 -19.34 -5.92 -7.07
N CYS A 48 -18.32 -5.37 -6.39
CA CYS A 48 -18.51 -4.45 -5.26
C CYS A 48 -18.57 -3.00 -5.75
N ASN A 49 -19.57 -2.24 -5.27
CA ASN A 49 -19.78 -0.83 -5.69
C ASN A 49 -19.40 0.19 -4.60
N LYS A 50 -19.21 -0.28 -3.36
CA LYS A 50 -18.84 0.56 -2.23
C LYS A 50 -17.85 -0.16 -1.31
N PRO A 51 -16.88 0.54 -0.72
CA PRO A 51 -15.99 -0.06 0.26
C PRO A 51 -16.74 -0.44 1.54
N SER A 52 -16.37 -1.57 2.12
CA SER A 52 -16.85 -2.01 3.41
C SER A 52 -16.41 -1.06 4.53
N ALA A 53 -17.20 -1.01 5.60
CA ALA A 53 -16.82 -0.33 6.83
C ALA A 53 -15.88 -1.17 7.70
N VAL A 54 -15.81 -2.48 7.43
CA VAL A 54 -14.89 -3.42 8.09
C VAL A 54 -13.57 -3.41 7.34
N TYR A 55 -12.48 -3.23 8.09
CA TYR A 55 -11.13 -3.17 7.55
C TYR A 55 -10.34 -4.40 7.98
N MET A 56 -9.65 -5.01 7.03
CA MET A 56 -8.71 -6.10 7.25
C MET A 56 -7.26 -5.60 7.26
N ALA A 57 -6.41 -6.23 8.07
CA ALA A 57 -4.99 -5.95 8.11
C ALA A 57 -4.24 -6.66 6.98
N CYS A 58 -3.28 -5.96 6.40
CA CYS A 58 -2.40 -6.44 5.35
C CYS A 58 -0.95 -6.16 5.75
N SER A 59 -0.05 -7.07 5.39
CA SER A 59 1.38 -6.95 5.68
C SER A 59 2.17 -7.44 4.48
N LEU A 60 3.18 -6.67 4.08
CA LEU A 60 4.11 -6.99 2.99
C LEU A 60 5.55 -6.82 3.45
N GLN A 61 6.44 -7.67 2.94
CA GLN A 61 7.88 -7.46 3.07
C GLN A 61 8.43 -6.90 1.77
N LEU A 62 9.10 -5.76 1.85
CA LEU A 62 9.69 -5.05 0.72
C LEU A 62 11.16 -4.76 1.01
N ASN A 63 11.99 -4.70 -0.04
CA ASN A 63 13.41 -4.40 0.10
C ASN A 63 13.68 -2.93 -0.20
N ALA A 64 14.70 -2.34 0.40
CA ALA A 64 15.21 -1.05 -0.05
C ALA A 64 15.75 -1.17 -1.49
N ILE A 65 15.58 -0.07 -2.22
CA ILE A 65 16.17 0.16 -3.54
C ILE A 65 16.96 1.45 -3.41
N ASP A 66 18.26 1.41 -3.70
CA ASP A 66 19.20 2.52 -3.48
C ASP A 66 19.09 3.11 -2.06
N ASP A 67 19.21 2.25 -1.04
CA ASP A 67 19.15 2.61 0.38
C ASP A 67 17.81 3.24 0.85
N CYS A 68 16.79 3.19 0.01
CA CYS A 68 15.49 3.79 0.26
C CYS A 68 14.35 2.78 0.11
N LEU A 69 13.43 2.75 1.08
CA LEU A 69 12.09 2.22 0.88
C LEU A 69 11.20 3.38 0.40
N ASP A 70 10.62 3.27 -0.80
CA ASP A 70 9.68 4.23 -1.35
C ASP A 70 8.39 3.49 -1.79
N VAL A 71 7.25 3.86 -1.21
CA VAL A 71 5.96 3.18 -1.40
C VAL A 71 4.85 4.20 -1.67
N ASP A 72 4.17 4.01 -2.78
CA ASP A 72 2.98 4.75 -3.18
C ASP A 72 1.74 3.85 -3.04
N PHE A 73 0.75 4.29 -2.26
CA PHE A 73 -0.56 3.65 -2.23
C PHE A 73 -1.45 4.24 -3.33
N VAL A 74 -1.72 3.44 -4.36
CA VAL A 74 -2.56 3.81 -5.50
C VAL A 74 -3.97 3.28 -5.24
N GLN A 75 -4.92 4.17 -4.95
CA GLN A 75 -6.29 3.79 -4.61
C GLN A 75 -7.20 4.05 -5.81
N ILE A 76 -7.89 3.00 -6.28
CA ILE A 76 -8.84 3.08 -7.40
C ILE A 76 -10.25 2.85 -6.86
N LEU A 77 -11.10 3.86 -6.98
CA LEU A 77 -12.50 3.78 -6.54
C LEU A 77 -13.39 4.46 -7.59
N ASN A 78 -14.35 3.70 -8.15
CA ASN A 78 -15.31 4.21 -9.15
C ASN A 78 -14.63 4.92 -10.34
N GLY A 79 -13.52 4.36 -10.83
CA GLY A 79 -12.75 4.92 -11.95
C GLY A 79 -11.86 6.12 -11.58
N ILE A 80 -11.90 6.58 -10.33
CA ILE A 80 -11.04 7.67 -9.84
C ILE A 80 -9.81 7.05 -9.16
N THR A 81 -8.63 7.47 -9.61
CA THR A 81 -7.34 7.07 -9.04
C THR A 81 -6.77 8.16 -8.16
N THR A 82 -6.30 7.79 -6.98
CA THR A 82 -5.56 8.70 -6.07
C THR A 82 -4.30 8.03 -5.54
N THR A 83 -3.19 8.75 -5.51
CA THR A 83 -1.88 8.21 -5.05
C THR A 83 -1.49 8.83 -3.71
N LYS A 84 -2.21 8.43 -2.67
CA LYS A 84 -1.98 8.77 -1.26
C LYS A 84 -2.57 7.64 -0.41
N PRO A 85 -2.03 7.33 0.77
CA PRO A 85 -0.82 7.90 1.36
C PRO A 85 0.47 7.44 0.67
N LYS A 86 1.62 7.94 1.13
CA LYS A 86 2.96 7.54 0.67
C LYS A 86 3.83 7.22 1.88
N ILE A 87 4.76 6.29 1.74
CA ILE A 87 5.77 5.98 2.76
C ILE A 87 7.14 6.13 2.12
N LYS A 88 8.03 6.85 2.78
CA LYS A 88 9.44 6.94 2.39
C LYS A 88 10.34 6.80 3.61
N ILE A 89 11.25 5.84 3.59
CA ILE A 89 12.27 5.64 4.61
C ILE A 89 13.62 5.59 3.91
N VAL A 90 14.52 6.49 4.27
CA VAL A 90 15.90 6.54 3.78
C VAL A 90 16.79 6.04 4.90
N ASN A 91 17.63 5.04 4.62
CA ASN A 91 18.66 4.61 5.55
C ASN A 91 19.93 5.43 5.26
N THR A 92 20.33 6.28 6.21
CA THR A 92 21.55 7.11 6.16
C THR A 92 22.65 6.51 6.99
#